data_AF-A0A4R8W043-F1
#
_entry.id   AF-A0A4R8W043-F1
#
_cell.length_a   1.000
_cell.length_b   1.000
_cell.length_c   1.000
_cell.angle_alpha   90.00
_cell.angle_beta   90.00
_cell.angle_gamma   90.00
#
_symmetry.space_group_name_H-M   'P 1'
#
loop_
_entity.id
_entity.type
_entity.pdbx_description
1 polymer ?
#
loop_
_entity_poly.entity_id
_entity_poly.type
_entity_poly.pdbx_seq_one_letter_code
_entity_poly.pdbx_strand_id
1 'polypeptide(L)'
;MIATRTFRTKRARLVLAVAGIGLAGGLLAGCAGATAALDAGTAAELQDGVLAVSSAAAAGDFATAQAELGTVQATLTAASAEDAVTAARATEIQTAIDLVGADLAASIAASAPVEAPVEAPAPEPVSTPADDDDDKGKDDNKDNDKGKKNED
;
A
#
# COMPACT_ATOMS: atom_id res chain seq x y z
N MET A 1 42.35 45.82 18.86
CA MET A 1 42.42 46.68 17.66
C MET A 1 43.43 46.07 16.69
N ILE A 2 43.04 45.93 15.42
CA ILE A 2 43.90 45.71 14.22
C ILE A 2 44.42 44.27 14.06
N ALA A 3 44.39 43.59 12.91
CA ALA A 3 43.65 43.69 11.66
C ALA A 3 43.87 42.37 10.92
N THR A 4 42.82 41.88 10.27
CA THR A 4 42.87 40.74 9.35
C THR A 4 43.76 41.07 8.15
N ARG A 5 44.73 40.22 7.82
CA ARG A 5 45.34 40.18 6.49
C ARG A 5 45.39 38.76 5.95
N THR A 6 44.38 38.48 5.15
CA THR A 6 44.28 37.34 4.24
C THR A 6 45.28 37.54 3.10
N PHE A 7 46.27 36.65 2.97
CA PHE A 7 46.99 36.47 1.71
C PHE A 7 46.83 35.02 1.26
N ARG A 8 45.96 34.87 0.25
CA ARG A 8 45.68 33.64 -0.47
C ARG A 8 46.91 33.20 -1.28
N THR A 9 47.13 31.88 -1.22
CA THR A 9 47.51 31.00 -2.33
C THR A 9 48.92 31.05 -2.92
N LYS A 10 49.41 29.81 -3.14
CA LYS A 10 50.45 29.36 -4.09
C LYS A 10 51.87 29.18 -3.56
N ARG A 11 52.05 28.41 -2.47
CA ARG A 11 53.22 27.55 -2.18
C ARG A 11 52.65 26.36 -1.37
N ALA A 12 52.84 25.09 -1.70
CA ALA A 12 54.06 24.38 -2.02
C ALA A 12 53.72 23.24 -3.00
N ARG A 13 54.47 23.04 -4.09
CA ARG A 13 55.68 22.19 -4.12
C ARG A 13 55.48 20.85 -3.41
N LEU A 14 54.92 19.91 -4.18
CA LEU A 14 55.50 18.59 -4.46
C LEU A 14 56.16 17.89 -3.26
N VAL A 15 55.39 17.03 -2.59
CA VAL A 15 55.92 15.83 -1.95
C VAL A 15 55.19 14.63 -2.55
N LEU A 16 55.98 13.83 -3.24
CA LEU A 16 55.65 12.55 -3.83
C LEU A 16 55.41 11.52 -2.71
N ALA A 17 54.24 10.89 -2.68
CA ALA A 17 54.05 9.62 -1.98
C ALA A 17 53.19 8.73 -2.88
N VAL A 18 53.87 7.79 -3.53
CA VAL A 18 53.29 6.64 -4.21
C VAL A 18 52.49 5.85 -3.18
N ALA A 19 51.17 5.87 -3.29
CA ALA A 19 50.29 4.97 -2.56
C ALA A 19 49.16 4.53 -3.50
N GLY A 20 49.37 3.34 -4.08
CA GLY A 20 48.30 2.38 -4.30
C GLY A 20 47.25 2.75 -5.33
N ILE A 21 47.48 2.31 -6.56
CA ILE A 21 46.45 1.68 -7.40
C ILE A 21 45.48 0.89 -6.49
N GLY A 22 44.18 1.20 -6.50
CA GLY A 22 43.24 0.41 -5.71
C GLY A 22 41.80 0.90 -5.50
N LEU A 23 41.38 2.03 -6.08
CA LEU A 23 40.00 2.53 -5.92
C LEU A 23 39.20 2.53 -7.23
N ALA A 24 39.42 1.54 -8.08
CA ALA A 24 38.64 1.32 -9.31
C ALA A 24 37.98 -0.07 -9.38
N GLY A 25 38.02 -0.87 -8.30
CA GLY A 25 37.53 -2.26 -8.29
C GLY A 25 36.30 -2.53 -7.41
N GLY A 26 35.81 -1.56 -6.64
CA GLY A 26 34.79 -1.80 -5.61
C GLY A 26 33.35 -1.96 -6.10
N LEU A 27 33.06 -1.66 -7.36
CA LEU A 27 31.70 -1.74 -7.92
C LEU A 27 31.50 -2.93 -8.86
N LEU A 28 32.57 -3.67 -9.19
CA LEU A 28 32.48 -4.88 -10.03
C LEU A 28 32.61 -6.19 -9.24
N ALA A 29 32.75 -6.14 -7.90
CA ALA A 29 32.65 -7.32 -7.06
C ALA A 29 31.27 -8.01 -7.12
N GLY A 30 30.26 -7.35 -7.70
CA GLY A 30 28.96 -7.96 -8.04
C GLY A 30 28.88 -8.58 -9.44
N CYS A 31 29.87 -8.40 -10.32
CA CYS A 31 29.83 -8.90 -11.70
C CYS A 31 30.97 -9.88 -12.03
N ALA A 32 32.06 -9.91 -11.25
CA ALA A 32 33.10 -10.93 -11.35
C ALA A 32 33.96 -10.94 -10.08
N GLY A 33 33.63 -11.72 -9.06
CA GLY A 33 34.43 -11.77 -7.82
C GLY A 33 34.19 -12.97 -6.93
N ALA A 34 35.21 -13.84 -6.87
CA ALA A 34 35.56 -14.77 -5.79
C ALA A 34 34.49 -15.80 -5.35
N THR A 35 34.50 -16.98 -6.00
CA THR A 35 33.52 -18.08 -5.82
C THR A 35 32.10 -17.62 -6.13
N ALA A 36 31.48 -18.18 -7.17
CA ALA A 36 30.13 -17.78 -7.54
C ALA A 36 29.19 -18.04 -6.36
N ALA A 37 28.75 -16.99 -5.68
CA ALA A 37 27.81 -17.07 -4.55
C ALA A 37 26.41 -17.55 -4.98
N LEU A 38 26.22 -17.66 -6.30
CA LEU A 38 25.03 -18.04 -7.03
C LEU A 38 25.47 -18.72 -8.32
N ASP A 39 24.95 -19.92 -8.59
CA ASP A 39 25.18 -20.64 -9.85
C ASP A 39 24.64 -19.84 -11.06
N ALA A 40 25.27 -20.01 -12.22
CA ALA A 40 24.92 -19.27 -13.42
C ALA A 40 23.53 -19.64 -13.97
N GLY A 41 23.13 -20.90 -13.89
CA GLY A 41 21.80 -21.37 -14.29
C GLY A 41 20.72 -20.81 -13.37
N THR A 42 20.92 -20.95 -12.05
CA THR A 42 20.02 -20.33 -11.06
C THR A 42 19.95 -18.81 -11.23
N ALA A 43 21.07 -18.15 -11.54
CA ALA A 43 21.06 -16.71 -11.79
C ALA A 43 20.18 -16.33 -12.99
N ALA A 44 20.20 -17.12 -14.07
CA ALA A 44 19.36 -16.90 -15.23
C ALA A 44 17.87 -17.08 -14.88
N GLU A 45 17.52 -18.16 -14.18
CA GLU A 45 16.14 -18.43 -13.76
C GLU A 45 15.57 -17.32 -12.85
N LEU A 46 16.37 -16.85 -11.88
CA LEU A 46 15.97 -15.75 -11.01
C LEU A 46 15.80 -14.43 -11.79
N GLN A 47 16.66 -14.17 -12.79
CA GLN A 47 16.55 -12.98 -13.64
C GLN A 47 15.29 -13.02 -14.51
N ASP A 48 14.98 -14.18 -15.10
CA ASP A 48 13.77 -14.38 -15.90
C ASP A 48 12.51 -14.20 -15.04
N GLY A 49 12.50 -14.73 -13.82
CA GLY A 49 11.39 -14.52 -12.89
C GLY A 49 11.22 -13.06 -12.47
N VAL A 50 12.30 -12.32 -12.20
CA VAL A 50 12.24 -10.86 -11.93
C VAL A 50 11.71 -10.09 -13.15
N LEU A 51 12.09 -10.50 -14.36
CA LEU A 51 11.56 -9.92 -15.59
C LEU A 51 10.04 -10.17 -15.70
N ALA A 52 9.56 -11.36 -15.38
CA ALA A 52 8.13 -11.68 -15.38
C ALA A 52 7.35 -10.81 -14.37
N VAL A 53 7.84 -10.71 -13.13
CA VAL A 53 7.26 -9.84 -12.08
C VAL A 53 7.16 -8.40 -12.57
N SER A 54 8.27 -7.85 -13.08
CA SER A 54 8.32 -6.45 -13.53
C SER A 54 7.41 -6.20 -14.73
N SER A 55 7.30 -7.15 -15.66
CA SER A 55 6.42 -7.05 -16.83
C SER A 55 4.94 -7.02 -16.43
N ALA A 56 4.53 -7.90 -15.50
CA ALA A 56 3.17 -7.90 -14.97
C ALA A 56 2.86 -6.62 -14.19
N ALA A 57 3.78 -6.17 -13.32
CA ALA A 57 3.61 -4.93 -12.57
C ALA A 57 3.53 -3.70 -13.49
N ALA A 58 4.35 -3.64 -14.55
CA ALA A 58 4.30 -2.57 -15.54
C ALA A 58 3.00 -2.56 -16.35
N ALA A 59 2.36 -3.71 -16.53
CA ALA A 59 1.03 -3.81 -17.11
C ALA A 59 -0.10 -3.42 -16.13
N GLY A 60 0.21 -3.12 -14.87
CA GLY A 60 -0.76 -2.86 -13.81
C GLY A 60 -1.42 -4.13 -13.26
N ASP A 61 -0.95 -5.31 -13.66
CA ASP A 61 -1.45 -6.59 -13.17
C ASP A 61 -0.65 -7.03 -11.94
N PHE A 62 -0.94 -6.38 -10.82
CA PHE A 62 -0.24 -6.64 -9.55
C PHE A 62 -0.55 -8.02 -8.96
N ALA A 63 -1.70 -8.62 -9.30
CA ALA A 63 -2.03 -9.97 -8.86
C ALA A 63 -1.15 -11.01 -9.56
N THR A 64 -0.98 -10.88 -10.88
CA THR A 64 -0.04 -11.72 -11.63
C THR A 64 1.40 -11.46 -11.18
N ALA A 65 1.79 -10.20 -10.97
CA ALA A 65 3.12 -9.88 -10.45
C ALA A 65 3.41 -10.55 -9.09
N GLN A 66 2.41 -10.62 -8.20
CA GLN A 66 2.55 -11.28 -6.90
C GLN A 66 2.66 -12.81 -7.03
N ALA A 67 1.94 -13.42 -7.98
CA ALA A 67 2.08 -14.85 -8.28
C ALA A 67 3.48 -15.18 -8.82
N GLU A 68 3.98 -14.38 -9.77
CA GLU A 68 5.33 -14.54 -10.32
C GLU A 68 6.42 -14.34 -9.26
N LEU A 69 6.23 -13.41 -8.32
CA LEU A 69 7.15 -13.23 -7.20
C LEU A 69 7.19 -14.47 -6.30
N GLY A 70 6.05 -15.14 -6.11
CA GLY A 70 5.99 -16.44 -5.43
C GLY A 70 6.79 -17.52 -6.15
N THR A 71 6.79 -17.53 -7.49
CA THR A 71 7.65 -18.42 -8.29
C THR A 71 9.12 -18.12 -8.05
N VAL A 72 9.53 -16.85 -8.05
CA VAL A 72 10.92 -16.45 -7.74
C VAL A 72 11.34 -16.92 -6.35
N GLN A 73 10.46 -16.80 -5.36
CA GLN A 73 10.72 -17.28 -4.00
C GLN A 73 10.89 -18.81 -3.93
N ALA A 74 10.06 -19.55 -4.66
CA ALA A 74 10.18 -21.00 -4.77
C ALA A 74 11.51 -21.41 -5.43
N THR A 75 11.91 -20.75 -6.52
CA THR A 75 13.21 -20.97 -7.18
C THR A 75 14.37 -20.71 -6.23
N LEU A 76 14.35 -19.60 -5.47
CA LEU A 76 15.39 -19.30 -4.49
C LEU A 76 15.47 -20.37 -3.40
N THR A 77 14.32 -20.85 -2.92
CA THR A 77 14.25 -21.89 -1.89
C THR A 77 14.83 -23.20 -2.38
N ALA A 78 14.48 -23.62 -3.61
CA ALA A 78 15.04 -24.81 -4.23
C ALA A 78 16.56 -24.69 -4.43
N ALA A 79 17.02 -23.57 -4.98
CA ALA A 79 18.44 -23.31 -5.19
C ALA A 79 19.25 -23.29 -3.88
N SER A 80 18.64 -22.81 -2.79
CA SER A 80 19.27 -22.84 -1.46
C SER A 80 19.38 -24.26 -0.92
N ALA A 81 18.39 -25.12 -1.18
CA ALA A 81 18.40 -26.52 -0.77
C ALA A 81 19.43 -27.35 -1.56
N GLU A 82 19.77 -26.92 -2.77
CA GLU A 82 20.75 -27.56 -3.64
C GLU A 82 22.16 -26.96 -3.50
N ASP A 83 22.38 -26.05 -2.56
CA ASP A 83 23.62 -25.27 -2.38
C ASP A 83 24.04 -24.47 -3.65
N ALA A 84 23.12 -24.27 -4.59
CA ALA A 84 23.32 -23.48 -5.81
C ALA A 84 23.32 -21.97 -5.53
N VAL A 85 22.90 -21.55 -4.34
CA VAL A 85 23.12 -20.22 -3.80
C VAL A 85 23.64 -20.33 -2.37
N THR A 86 24.60 -19.49 -2.00
CA THR A 86 25.09 -19.45 -0.62
C THR A 86 24.01 -18.94 0.33
N ALA A 87 23.98 -19.43 1.57
CA ALA A 87 22.97 -19.02 2.55
C ALA A 87 22.94 -17.49 2.82
N ALA A 88 24.11 -16.85 2.85
CA ALA A 88 24.20 -15.39 2.98
C ALA A 88 23.51 -14.69 1.80
N ARG A 89 23.78 -15.15 0.57
CA ARG A 89 23.17 -14.59 -0.64
C ARG A 89 21.66 -14.89 -0.72
N ALA A 90 21.23 -16.08 -0.30
CA ALA A 90 19.81 -16.42 -0.19
C ALA A 90 19.06 -15.47 0.73
N THR A 91 19.65 -15.14 1.89
CA THR A 91 19.06 -14.23 2.87
C THR A 91 18.88 -12.81 2.30
N GLU A 92 19.89 -12.31 1.58
CA GLU A 92 19.82 -11.02 0.90
C GLU A 92 18.71 -10.99 -0.16
N ILE A 93 18.61 -12.03 -1.00
CA ILE A 93 17.59 -12.10 -2.05
C ILE A 93 16.20 -12.24 -1.42
N GLN A 94 16.04 -13.07 -0.39
CA GLN A 94 14.77 -13.22 0.32
C GLN A 94 14.30 -11.90 0.93
N THR A 95 15.21 -11.14 1.54
CA THR A 95 14.88 -9.81 2.09
C THR A 95 14.36 -8.87 0.99
N ALA A 96 14.96 -8.91 -0.20
CA ALA A 96 14.48 -8.12 -1.34
C ALA A 96 13.11 -8.60 -1.86
N ILE A 97 12.89 -9.92 -1.93
CA ILE A 97 11.60 -10.52 -2.29
C ILE A 97 10.51 -10.04 -1.32
N ASP A 98 10.77 -10.06 -0.01
CA ASP A 98 9.80 -9.65 1.01
C ASP A 98 9.40 -8.17 0.86
N LEU A 99 10.37 -7.29 0.56
CA LEU A 99 10.10 -5.87 0.29
C LEU A 99 9.22 -5.68 -0.94
N VAL A 100 9.54 -6.35 -2.05
CA VAL A 100 8.72 -6.26 -3.28
C VAL A 100 7.32 -6.84 -3.04
N GLY A 101 7.21 -7.92 -2.27
CA GLY A 101 5.92 -8.52 -1.91
C GLY A 101 5.04 -7.56 -1.11
N ALA A 102 5.63 -6.80 -0.19
CA ALA A 102 4.92 -5.76 0.55
C ALA A 102 4.43 -4.63 -0.36
N ASP A 103 5.28 -4.15 -1.28
CA ASP A 103 4.92 -3.09 -2.23
C ASP A 103 3.82 -3.54 -3.21
N LEU A 104 3.87 -4.79 -3.69
CA LEU A 104 2.81 -5.36 -4.54
C LEU A 104 1.50 -5.48 -3.77
N ALA A 105 1.53 -5.97 -2.52
CA ALA A 105 0.33 -6.04 -1.69
C ALA A 105 -0.30 -4.66 -1.46
N ALA A 106 0.52 -3.63 -1.20
CA ALA A 106 0.05 -2.25 -1.09
C ALA A 106 -0.56 -1.75 -2.40
N SER A 107 0.04 -2.08 -3.55
CA SER A 107 -0.46 -1.70 -4.87
C SER A 107 -1.80 -2.36 -5.22
N ILE A 108 -1.98 -3.63 -4.84
CA ILE A 108 -3.26 -4.36 -4.97
C ILE A 108 -4.33 -3.68 -4.12
N ALA A 109 -4.03 -3.36 -2.85
CA ALA A 109 -4.96 -2.69 -1.96
C ALA A 109 -5.36 -1.30 -2.47
N ALA A 110 -4.40 -0.54 -3.01
CA ALA A 110 -4.65 0.78 -3.60
C ALA A 110 -5.47 0.72 -4.91
N SER A 111 -5.44 -0.42 -5.61
CA SER A 111 -6.20 -0.63 -6.84
C SER A 111 -7.65 -1.08 -6.60
N ALA A 112 -8.00 -1.42 -5.35
CA ALA A 112 -9.37 -1.78 -4.99
C ALA A 112 -10.30 -0.56 -5.11
N PRO A 113 -11.48 -0.71 -5.73
CA PRO A 113 -12.47 0.36 -5.76
C PRO A 113 -12.84 0.78 -4.32
N VAL A 114 -12.78 2.07 -4.04
CA VAL A 114 -13.30 2.63 -2.79
C VAL A 114 -14.82 2.52 -2.83
N GLU A 115 -15.42 1.76 -1.90
CA GLU A 115 -16.87 1.76 -1.75
C GLU A 115 -17.35 3.18 -1.44
N ALA A 116 -18.24 3.71 -2.28
CA ALA A 116 -18.84 5.01 -2.04
C ALA A 116 -19.69 4.94 -0.76
N PRO A 117 -19.65 5.96 0.12
CA PRO A 117 -20.50 5.99 1.30
C PRO A 117 -21.97 5.82 0.91
N VAL A 118 -22.61 4.80 1.47
CA VAL A 118 -24.06 4.61 1.34
C VAL A 118 -24.71 5.80 2.06
N GLU A 119 -25.41 6.66 1.32
CA GLU A 119 -26.19 7.73 1.95
C GLU A 119 -27.18 7.10 2.94
N ALA A 120 -27.09 7.52 4.21
CA ALA A 120 -28.02 7.09 5.23
C ALA A 120 -29.44 7.53 4.83
N PRO A 121 -30.47 6.68 5.00
CA PRO A 121 -31.84 7.08 4.70
C PRO A 121 -32.21 8.31 5.54
N ALA A 122 -32.75 9.33 4.87
CA ALA A 122 -33.25 10.54 5.51
C ALA A 122 -34.30 10.16 6.58
N PRO A 123 -34.31 10.82 7.76
CA PRO A 123 -35.27 10.51 8.81
C PRO A 123 -36.70 10.75 8.32
N GLU A 124 -37.58 9.77 8.52
CA GLU A 124 -39.02 9.92 8.26
C GLU A 124 -39.61 11.05 9.13
N PRO A 125 -40.57 11.83 8.61
CA PRO A 125 -41.18 12.91 9.36
C PRO A 125 -41.97 12.38 10.57
N VAL A 126 -41.59 12.85 11.76
CA VAL A 126 -42.34 12.61 13.00
C VAL A 126 -43.63 13.44 13.00
N SER A 127 -44.78 12.75 12.98
CA SER A 127 -46.08 13.39 13.23
C SER A 127 -46.20 13.73 14.71
N THR A 128 -46.28 15.02 15.03
CA THR A 128 -46.62 15.54 16.36
C THR A 128 -48.11 15.30 16.65
N PRO A 129 -48.48 14.69 17.79
CA PRO A 129 -49.87 14.76 18.27
C PRO A 129 -50.22 16.21 18.59
N ALA A 130 -51.33 16.70 18.04
CA ALA A 130 -51.91 17.97 18.43
C ALA A 130 -52.52 17.84 19.83
N ASP A 131 -52.04 18.67 20.75
CA ASP A 131 -52.76 19.07 21.95
C ASP A 131 -54.02 19.85 21.53
N ASP A 132 -55.19 19.41 22.00
CA ASP A 132 -56.38 20.26 22.09
C ASP A 132 -56.94 20.11 23.51
N ASP A 133 -56.57 21.07 24.35
CA ASP A 133 -57.16 21.35 25.66
C ASP A 133 -58.52 22.07 25.48
N ASP A 134 -59.45 21.72 26.38
CA ASP A 134 -60.57 22.51 26.90
C ASP A 134 -61.58 23.18 25.94
N ASP A 135 -62.86 22.77 26.04
CA ASP A 135 -63.89 23.74 26.46
C ASP A 135 -65.14 23.08 27.09
N LYS A 136 -65.59 23.66 28.19
CA LYS A 136 -66.78 23.31 28.98
C LYS A 136 -67.99 24.03 28.40
N GLY A 137 -69.02 23.27 28.01
CA GLY A 137 -70.35 23.81 27.70
C GLY A 137 -71.46 22.99 28.34
N LYS A 138 -71.88 23.41 29.54
CA LYS A 138 -73.21 23.12 30.10
C LYS A 138 -74.25 23.77 29.17
N ASP A 139 -75.39 23.11 28.91
CA ASP A 139 -76.71 23.74 29.10
C ASP A 139 -77.87 22.75 28.88
N ASP A 140 -78.80 22.85 29.84
CA ASP A 140 -80.04 22.12 30.00
C ASP A 140 -81.18 22.72 29.14
N ASN A 141 -82.02 21.89 28.52
CA ASN A 141 -83.51 21.97 28.46
C ASN A 141 -84.01 21.05 27.33
N LYS A 142 -84.89 20.07 27.53
CA LYS A 142 -86.29 20.08 28.02
C LYS A 142 -87.30 20.42 26.91
N ASP A 143 -88.34 19.58 26.89
CA ASP A 143 -89.65 19.76 26.26
C ASP A 143 -89.69 19.68 24.72
N ASN A 144 -90.72 19.15 24.07
CA ASN A 144 -91.78 18.17 24.34
C ASN A 144 -92.59 18.10 23.02
N ASP A 145 -93.38 17.05 22.88
CA ASP A 145 -94.67 17.06 22.16
C ASP A 145 -94.77 16.97 20.62
N LYS A 146 -95.35 15.82 20.22
CA LYS A 146 -96.50 15.61 19.30
C LYS A 146 -96.45 15.98 17.80
N GLY A 147 -96.63 14.91 17.03
CA GLY A 147 -97.56 14.79 15.89
C GLY A 147 -97.44 13.37 15.33
N LYS A 148 -98.28 12.38 15.66
CA LYS A 148 -99.73 12.13 15.43
C LYS A 148 -100.13 11.99 13.96
N LYS A 149 -100.68 10.79 13.67
CA LYS A 149 -101.57 10.33 12.58
C LYS A 149 -100.93 9.59 11.42
N ASN A 150 -101.49 8.50 10.86
CA ASN A 150 -102.53 7.52 11.20
C ASN A 150 -102.59 6.59 9.97
N GLU A 151 -102.68 5.28 10.17
CA GLU A 151 -103.38 4.27 9.33
C GLU A 151 -104.00 3.37 10.41
N ASP A 152 -105.31 3.24 10.65
CA ASP A 152 -106.54 3.35 9.86
C ASP A 152 -107.60 4.31 10.43
#